data_AF-M0LW05-F1
#
_entry.id   AF-M0LW05-F1
#
_cell.length_a   1.000
_cell.length_b   1.000
_cell.length_c   1.000
_cell.angle_alpha   90.00
_cell.angle_beta   90.00
_cell.angle_gamma   90.00
#
_symmetry.space_group_name_H-M   'P 1'
#
loop_
_entity.id
_entity.type
_entity.pdbx_description
1 polymer ?
#
loop_
_entity_poly.entity_id
_entity_poly.type
_entity_poly.pdbx_seq_one_letter_code
_entity_poly.pdbx_strand_id
1 'polypeptide(L)'
;MGRLTRLLVGLLVLAALLAVALGVVAVGFDRPSIVESESRIVGVNATTTVVETDLTVSNPNPVAVRLGDATVATNVSMNGIEVGAGTKRGIRLGRGATDVSLTTVIDNREIPDWWVSHVRNGERTRVTTTANVTLPVLGRTATLTDTTTTRTSITDRLNSSAPRPINASLPLVSDPILVVERTRASWGDVTTETTPLEIRTRLANPTSIPLSITRLDYTVTMNGITVGNGTTGEATTVPAGGQESLRAETDIRNERLDDWWVTHVQRGQRTDLRVSFTAVLSLPGGETARVPLDGLDYATTIDTDVLANDSTAQARLGGLPTNHEDKHASATGTNPGR
;
A
#
# COMPACT_ATOMS: atom_id res chain seq x y z
N MET A 1 -0.01 16.64 11.45
CA MET A 1 0.21 17.43 10.22
C MET A 1 -0.04 16.51 9.05
N GLY A 2 -1.23 16.61 8.43
CA GLY A 2 -1.61 15.78 7.28
C GLY A 2 -0.63 16.03 6.14
N ARG A 3 -0.06 14.95 5.61
CA ARG A 3 0.93 15.02 4.54
C ARG A 3 0.22 15.53 3.30
N LEU A 4 0.52 16.77 2.90
CA LEU A 4 0.09 17.33 1.63
C LEU A 4 0.56 16.40 0.51
N THR A 5 -0.38 15.71 -0.13
CA THR A 5 -0.14 14.91 -1.32
C THR A 5 0.26 15.87 -2.43
N ARG A 6 1.50 15.71 -2.89
CA ARG A 6 2.14 16.59 -3.87
C ARG A 6 1.60 16.23 -5.26
N LEU A 7 0.67 17.01 -5.77
CA LEU A 7 0.25 16.93 -7.17
C LEU A 7 0.99 17.99 -8.01
N LEU A 8 2.29 17.75 -8.20
CA LEU A 8 3.12 18.57 -9.09
C LEU A 8 2.78 18.33 -10.56
N VAL A 9 2.29 17.15 -10.93
CA VAL A 9 2.00 16.77 -12.33
C VAL A 9 0.92 17.65 -12.96
N GLY A 10 -0.20 17.86 -12.27
CA GLY A 10 -1.25 18.77 -12.76
C GLY A 10 -0.71 20.18 -12.95
N LEU A 11 0.05 20.68 -11.96
CA LEU A 11 0.62 22.02 -11.94
C LEU A 11 1.57 22.22 -13.12
N LEU A 12 2.40 21.22 -13.35
CA LEU A 12 3.34 21.15 -14.45
C LEU A 12 2.61 21.12 -15.80
N VAL A 13 1.59 20.26 -15.97
CA VAL A 13 0.82 20.09 -17.24
C VAL A 13 0.22 21.41 -17.68
N LEU A 14 -0.36 22.12 -16.72
CA LEU A 14 -0.94 23.41 -16.97
C LEU A 14 0.12 24.45 -17.32
N ALA A 15 1.19 24.57 -16.53
CA ALA A 15 2.29 25.50 -16.79
C ALA A 15 2.89 25.32 -18.20
N ALA A 16 3.00 24.07 -18.64
CA ALA A 16 3.40 23.72 -20.00
C ALA A 16 2.39 24.14 -21.07
N LEU A 17 1.09 23.83 -20.88
CA LEU A 17 0.02 24.30 -21.78
C LEU A 17 0.10 25.82 -21.99
N LEU A 18 0.47 26.56 -20.95
CA LEU A 18 0.52 28.03 -20.96
C LEU A 18 1.78 28.60 -21.56
N ALA A 19 2.95 28.08 -21.19
CA ALA A 19 4.22 28.48 -21.79
C ALA A 19 4.19 28.25 -23.31
N VAL A 20 3.56 27.15 -23.74
CA VAL A 20 3.38 26.83 -25.14
C VAL A 20 2.32 27.73 -25.79
N ALA A 21 1.12 27.86 -25.20
CA ALA A 21 0.01 28.65 -25.77
C ALA A 21 0.31 30.15 -25.91
N LEU A 22 1.07 30.73 -24.97
CA LEU A 22 1.34 32.17 -24.91
C LEU A 22 2.65 32.56 -25.61
N GLY A 23 3.50 31.61 -26.00
CA GLY A 23 4.78 31.88 -26.66
C GLY A 23 5.68 32.90 -25.93
N VAL A 24 5.49 33.04 -24.61
CA VAL A 24 5.97 34.10 -23.69
C VAL A 24 6.80 35.22 -24.34
N VAL A 25 6.15 36.34 -24.71
CA VAL A 25 6.36 37.72 -24.21
C VAL A 25 5.24 38.60 -24.79
N ALA A 26 4.15 38.78 -24.03
CA ALA A 26 3.28 39.94 -24.22
C ALA A 26 3.05 40.55 -22.83
N VAL A 27 3.41 41.83 -22.70
CA VAL A 27 3.25 42.59 -21.45
C VAL A 27 1.77 42.56 -21.04
N GLY A 28 1.45 42.01 -19.85
CA GLY A 28 0.10 42.02 -19.28
C GLY A 28 -0.62 40.67 -19.14
N PHE A 29 0.05 39.53 -19.37
CA PHE A 29 -0.51 38.20 -19.11
C PHE A 29 0.13 37.53 -17.89
N ASP A 30 -0.69 37.16 -16.91
CA ASP A 30 -0.28 36.42 -15.72
C ASP A 30 -0.34 34.91 -15.96
N ARG A 31 0.45 34.13 -15.21
CA ARG A 31 0.47 32.66 -15.34
C ARG A 31 -0.72 32.07 -14.58
N PRO A 32 -1.59 31.27 -15.22
CA PRO A 32 -2.52 30.44 -14.48
C PRO A 32 -1.82 29.54 -13.48
N SER A 33 -2.52 29.27 -12.40
CA SER A 33 -2.04 28.45 -11.30
C SER A 33 -3.05 27.36 -10.97
N ILE A 34 -2.56 26.28 -10.39
CA ILE A 34 -3.45 25.32 -9.75
C ILE A 34 -3.73 25.82 -8.34
N VAL A 35 -5.01 25.90 -8.03
CA VAL A 35 -5.50 26.32 -6.71
C VAL A 35 -5.80 25.11 -5.86
N GLU A 36 -6.28 24.03 -6.48
CA GLU A 36 -6.65 22.80 -5.80
C GLU A 36 -6.35 21.59 -6.69
N SER A 37 -5.99 20.49 -6.05
CA SER A 37 -5.69 19.24 -6.72
C SER A 37 -6.03 18.10 -5.77
N GLU A 38 -6.86 17.17 -6.22
CA GLU A 38 -7.28 16.01 -5.44
C GLU A 38 -7.13 14.75 -6.30
N SER A 39 -6.74 13.64 -5.69
CA SER A 39 -6.72 12.34 -6.37
C SER A 39 -7.39 11.27 -5.54
N ARG A 40 -8.18 10.45 -6.23
CA ARG A 40 -8.92 9.35 -5.61
C ARG A 40 -8.90 8.11 -6.50
N ILE A 41 -8.94 6.97 -5.83
CA ILE A 41 -9.15 5.68 -6.50
C ILE A 41 -10.65 5.52 -6.69
N VAL A 42 -11.10 5.42 -7.94
CA VAL A 42 -12.53 5.33 -8.30
C VAL A 42 -12.98 3.92 -8.66
N GLY A 43 -12.03 3.01 -8.89
CA GLY A 43 -12.33 1.61 -9.16
C GLY A 43 -11.09 0.73 -9.08
N VAL A 44 -11.28 -0.51 -8.65
CA VAL A 44 -10.23 -1.55 -8.67
C VAL A 44 -10.87 -2.91 -8.90
N ASN A 45 -10.28 -3.69 -9.77
CA ASN A 45 -10.60 -5.09 -10.03
C ASN A 45 -9.31 -5.90 -10.23
N ALA A 46 -9.39 -7.18 -10.59
CA ALA A 46 -8.21 -8.04 -10.73
C ALA A 46 -7.13 -7.47 -11.68
N THR A 47 -7.52 -6.88 -12.80
CA THR A 47 -6.57 -6.45 -13.85
C THR A 47 -6.28 -4.95 -13.85
N THR A 48 -7.14 -4.13 -13.27
CA THR A 48 -7.02 -2.67 -13.40
C THR A 48 -7.34 -1.93 -12.11
N THR A 49 -6.60 -0.86 -11.85
CA THR A 49 -6.91 0.17 -10.85
C THR A 49 -7.10 1.52 -11.55
N VAL A 50 -8.18 2.24 -11.25
CA VAL A 50 -8.50 3.52 -11.88
C VAL A 50 -8.35 4.64 -10.86
N VAL A 51 -7.50 5.61 -11.19
CA VAL A 51 -7.27 6.83 -10.41
C VAL A 51 -7.83 8.02 -11.18
N GLU A 52 -8.66 8.81 -10.50
CA GLU A 52 -9.15 10.09 -11.00
C GLU A 52 -8.45 11.21 -10.24
N THR A 53 -7.93 12.17 -11.00
CA THR A 53 -7.27 13.37 -10.49
C THR A 53 -8.05 14.60 -10.95
N ASP A 54 -8.67 15.29 -10.01
CA ASP A 54 -9.41 16.52 -10.24
C ASP A 54 -8.52 17.72 -9.91
N LEU A 55 -8.44 18.68 -10.84
CA LEU A 55 -7.58 19.86 -10.75
C LEU A 55 -8.41 21.13 -10.90
N THR A 56 -8.30 22.08 -9.97
CA THR A 56 -8.89 23.41 -10.11
C THR A 56 -7.83 24.38 -10.59
N VAL A 57 -7.99 24.86 -11.82
CA VAL A 57 -7.08 25.75 -12.52
C VAL A 57 -7.61 27.18 -12.52
N SER A 58 -6.88 28.12 -11.94
CA SER A 58 -7.23 29.55 -12.04
C SER A 58 -6.46 30.23 -13.17
N ASN A 59 -7.17 30.69 -14.20
CA ASN A 59 -6.63 31.53 -15.26
C ASN A 59 -6.91 33.03 -14.98
N PRO A 60 -5.91 33.81 -14.54
CA PRO A 60 -6.08 35.23 -14.24
C PRO A 60 -6.26 36.10 -15.50
N ASN A 61 -6.03 35.56 -16.70
CA ASN A 61 -6.04 36.36 -17.92
C ASN A 61 -7.46 36.66 -18.41
N PRO A 62 -7.69 37.86 -18.98
CA PRO A 62 -8.99 38.29 -19.50
C PRO A 62 -9.40 37.57 -20.80
N VAL A 63 -8.70 36.51 -21.21
CA VAL A 63 -9.03 35.70 -22.39
C VAL A 63 -9.13 34.23 -21.99
N ALA A 64 -10.18 33.56 -22.45
CA ALA A 64 -10.31 32.13 -22.30
C ALA A 64 -9.38 31.45 -23.30
N VAL A 65 -8.64 30.44 -22.87
CA VAL A 65 -7.75 29.69 -23.75
C VAL A 65 -8.48 28.42 -24.17
N ARG A 66 -9.02 28.44 -25.39
CA ARG A 66 -9.62 27.26 -26.01
C ARG A 66 -8.51 26.41 -26.59
N LEU A 67 -7.97 25.52 -25.77
CA LEU A 67 -6.98 24.54 -26.18
C LEU A 67 -7.73 23.35 -26.82
N GLY A 68 -8.47 23.62 -27.90
CA GLY A 68 -9.50 22.72 -28.47
C GLY A 68 -9.02 21.29 -28.70
N ASP A 69 -7.83 21.14 -29.29
CA ASP A 69 -7.21 19.84 -29.57
C ASP A 69 -6.05 19.51 -28.63
N ALA A 70 -5.91 20.23 -27.51
CA ALA A 70 -4.87 19.90 -26.55
C ALA A 70 -5.07 18.50 -26.01
N THR A 71 -3.97 17.76 -26.02
CA THR A 71 -3.92 16.41 -25.50
C THR A 71 -2.90 16.36 -24.38
N VAL A 72 -3.31 15.82 -23.24
CA VAL A 72 -2.43 15.48 -22.13
C VAL A 72 -2.38 13.98 -22.04
N ALA A 73 -1.21 13.41 -22.30
CA ALA A 73 -0.94 11.99 -22.07
C ALA A 73 -0.11 11.86 -20.80
N THR A 74 -0.57 11.06 -19.84
CA THR A 74 0.14 10.74 -18.61
C THR A 74 0.66 9.32 -18.66
N ASN A 75 1.85 9.10 -18.12
CA ASN A 75 2.45 7.80 -17.89
C ASN A 75 2.95 7.76 -16.44
N VAL A 76 2.66 6.69 -15.72
CA VAL A 76 3.07 6.43 -14.35
C VAL A 76 3.96 5.20 -14.35
N SER A 77 5.16 5.37 -13.79
CA SER A 77 6.10 4.29 -13.56
C SER A 77 6.46 4.18 -12.09
N MET A 78 6.72 2.95 -11.64
CA MET A 78 7.17 2.65 -10.29
C MET A 78 8.49 1.88 -10.38
N ASN A 79 9.57 2.47 -9.89
CA ASN A 79 10.94 1.99 -10.08
C ASN A 79 11.32 1.77 -11.56
N GLY A 80 10.73 2.57 -12.46
CA GLY A 80 10.98 2.47 -13.91
C GLY A 80 10.12 1.45 -14.65
N ILE A 81 9.27 0.69 -13.94
CA ILE A 81 8.26 -0.18 -14.55
C ILE A 81 7.03 0.66 -14.83
N GLU A 82 6.63 0.76 -16.09
CA GLU A 82 5.40 1.45 -16.49
C GLU A 82 4.19 0.65 -16.01
N VAL A 83 3.43 1.24 -15.09
CA VAL A 83 2.28 0.56 -14.47
C VAL A 83 0.96 1.19 -14.89
N GLY A 84 0.96 2.39 -15.47
CA GLY A 84 -0.29 3.03 -15.83
C GLY A 84 -0.15 4.20 -16.78
N ALA A 85 -1.23 4.47 -17.50
CA ALA A 85 -1.29 5.55 -18.46
C ALA A 85 -2.67 6.22 -18.44
N GLY A 86 -2.71 7.46 -18.89
CA GLY A 86 -3.93 8.25 -19.02
C GLY A 86 -3.85 9.15 -20.24
N THR A 87 -5.01 9.51 -20.80
CA THR A 87 -5.06 10.51 -21.86
C THR A 87 -6.32 11.35 -21.72
N LYS A 88 -6.15 12.67 -21.70
CA LYS A 88 -7.23 13.66 -21.77
C LYS A 88 -7.09 14.49 -23.02
N ARG A 89 -8.17 14.61 -23.78
CA ARG A 89 -8.29 15.52 -24.93
C ARG A 89 -9.28 16.63 -24.64
N GLY A 90 -9.15 17.74 -25.36
CA GLY A 90 -10.16 18.80 -25.35
C GLY A 90 -10.23 19.58 -24.05
N ILE A 91 -9.07 19.86 -23.44
CA ILE A 91 -9.00 20.67 -22.22
C ILE A 91 -9.40 22.10 -22.56
N ARG A 92 -10.42 22.61 -21.89
CA ARG A 92 -10.87 24.00 -22.03
C ARG A 92 -10.49 24.73 -20.77
N LEU A 93 -9.77 25.84 -20.89
CA LEU A 93 -9.47 26.72 -19.76
C LEU A 93 -10.28 28.00 -19.91
N GLY A 94 -11.24 28.18 -19.02
CA GLY A 94 -12.05 29.38 -18.94
C GLY A 94 -11.25 30.58 -18.44
N ARG A 95 -11.94 31.70 -18.18
CA ARG A 95 -11.41 32.78 -17.35
C ARG A 95 -11.67 32.42 -15.89
N GLY A 96 -10.75 32.73 -14.99
CA GLY A 96 -10.86 32.36 -13.58
C GLY A 96 -10.71 30.85 -13.37
N ALA A 97 -11.39 30.30 -12.36
CA ALA A 97 -11.31 28.89 -12.00
C ALA A 97 -11.92 27.97 -13.08
N THR A 98 -11.29 26.83 -13.34
CA THR A 98 -11.74 25.80 -14.26
C THR A 98 -11.32 24.43 -13.75
N ASP A 99 -12.27 23.52 -13.67
CA ASP A 99 -12.02 22.16 -13.20
C ASP A 99 -11.60 21.25 -14.36
N VAL A 100 -10.51 20.51 -14.16
CA VAL A 100 -9.95 19.58 -15.13
C VAL A 100 -9.80 18.22 -14.47
N SER A 101 -10.54 17.23 -14.96
CA SER A 101 -10.46 15.85 -14.49
C SER A 101 -9.63 14.98 -15.42
N LEU A 102 -8.64 14.29 -14.85
CA LEU A 102 -7.72 13.37 -15.51
C LEU A 102 -7.97 11.95 -15.00
N THR A 103 -8.00 10.98 -15.91
CA THR A 103 -8.13 9.56 -15.55
C THR A 103 -6.84 8.84 -15.90
N THR A 104 -6.28 8.14 -14.93
CA THR A 104 -5.13 7.24 -15.10
C THR A 104 -5.59 5.82 -14.81
N VAL A 105 -5.32 4.91 -15.74
CA VAL A 105 -5.59 3.49 -15.58
C VAL A 105 -4.26 2.78 -15.32
N ILE A 106 -4.21 2.04 -14.22
CA ILE A 106 -3.08 1.24 -13.80
C ILE A 106 -3.38 -0.21 -14.13
N ASP A 107 -2.41 -0.87 -14.75
CA ASP A 107 -2.42 -2.29 -15.06
C ASP A 107 -1.90 -3.09 -13.87
N ASN A 108 -2.79 -3.85 -13.24
CA ASN A 108 -2.43 -4.62 -12.05
C ASN A 108 -1.50 -5.80 -12.38
N ARG A 109 -1.38 -6.19 -13.66
CA ARG A 109 -0.48 -7.28 -14.09
C ARG A 109 0.99 -6.89 -13.96
N GLU A 110 1.29 -5.60 -13.86
CA GLU A 110 2.65 -5.07 -13.65
C GLU A 110 3.01 -5.00 -12.15
N ILE A 111 2.05 -5.27 -11.25
CA ILE A 111 2.25 -5.18 -9.79
C ILE A 111 3.24 -6.22 -9.26
N PRO A 112 3.25 -7.50 -9.71
CA PRO A 112 4.28 -8.45 -9.31
C PRO A 112 5.70 -7.97 -9.64
N ASP A 113 5.92 -7.45 -10.85
CA ASP A 113 7.23 -6.94 -11.27
C ASP A 113 7.62 -5.68 -10.48
N TRP A 114 6.66 -4.78 -10.24
CA TRP A 114 6.88 -3.64 -9.36
C TRP A 114 7.25 -4.08 -7.95
N TRP A 115 6.55 -5.04 -7.36
CA TRP A 115 6.82 -5.56 -6.02
C TRP A 115 8.25 -6.11 -5.92
N VAL A 116 8.67 -6.91 -6.89
CA VAL A 116 10.05 -7.43 -6.97
C VAL A 116 11.05 -6.29 -6.98
N SER A 117 10.83 -5.26 -7.80
CA SER A 117 11.70 -4.08 -7.86
C SER A 117 11.73 -3.32 -6.52
N HIS A 118 10.59 -3.23 -5.83
CA HIS A 118 10.46 -2.54 -4.55
C HIS A 118 11.28 -3.21 -3.47
N VAL A 119 11.17 -4.54 -3.34
CA VAL A 119 11.90 -5.34 -2.37
C VAL A 119 13.41 -5.29 -2.67
N ARG A 120 13.82 -5.50 -3.93
CA ARG A 120 15.24 -5.41 -4.36
C ARG A 120 15.86 -4.04 -4.08
N ASN A 121 15.06 -2.97 -4.13
CA ASN A 121 15.48 -1.60 -3.80
C ASN A 121 15.46 -1.29 -2.29
N GLY A 122 15.42 -2.32 -1.44
CA GLY A 122 15.42 -2.16 0.02
C GLY A 122 14.11 -1.57 0.52
N GLU A 123 12.98 -2.06 0.00
CA GLU A 123 11.63 -1.61 0.30
C GLU A 123 11.37 -0.15 -0.07
N ARG A 124 11.84 0.24 -1.26
CA ARG A 124 11.73 1.61 -1.78
C ARG A 124 11.11 1.61 -3.18
N THR A 125 10.11 2.46 -3.35
CA THR A 125 9.51 2.75 -4.64
C THR A 125 9.72 4.20 -5.00
N ARG A 126 10.34 4.45 -6.15
CA ARG A 126 10.30 5.75 -6.84
C ARG A 126 9.09 5.75 -7.76
N VAL A 127 8.10 6.59 -7.48
CA VAL A 127 6.96 6.78 -8.38
C VAL A 127 7.30 7.97 -9.27
N THR A 128 7.32 7.77 -10.57
CA THR A 128 7.60 8.81 -11.56
C THR A 128 6.39 8.94 -12.47
N THR A 129 5.81 10.14 -12.49
CA THR A 129 4.70 10.47 -13.38
C THR A 129 5.19 11.45 -14.42
N THR A 130 5.09 11.06 -15.68
CA THR A 130 5.43 11.90 -16.83
C THR A 130 4.16 12.32 -17.54
N ALA A 131 4.04 13.61 -17.82
CA ALA A 131 2.95 14.15 -18.59
C ALA A 131 3.46 14.83 -19.85
N ASN A 132 2.90 14.43 -20.99
CA ASN A 132 3.17 14.99 -22.30
C ASN A 132 1.98 15.82 -22.75
N VAL A 133 2.23 17.09 -22.91
CA VAL A 133 1.24 18.10 -23.25
C VAL A 133 1.44 18.51 -24.69
N THR A 134 0.52 18.13 -25.56
CA THR A 134 0.58 18.43 -26.99
C THR A 134 -0.43 19.50 -27.35
N LEU A 135 0.03 20.55 -28.06
CA LEU A 135 -0.79 21.62 -28.60
C LEU A 135 -0.67 21.64 -30.13
N PRO A 136 -1.58 20.95 -30.84
CA PRO A 136 -1.48 20.79 -32.30
C PRO A 136 -1.44 22.11 -33.07
N VAL A 137 -2.24 23.10 -32.65
CA VAL A 137 -2.32 24.43 -33.27
C VAL A 137 -0.95 25.15 -33.30
N LEU A 138 -0.07 24.83 -32.36
CA LEU A 138 1.26 25.44 -32.25
C LEU A 138 2.39 24.49 -32.66
N GLY A 139 2.07 23.25 -33.06
CA GLY A 139 3.06 22.22 -33.37
C GLY A 139 4.05 21.95 -32.23
N ARG A 140 3.63 22.15 -30.98
CA ARG A 140 4.50 22.11 -29.80
C ARG A 140 4.05 21.05 -28.82
N THR A 141 5.03 20.37 -28.24
CA THR A 141 4.85 19.42 -27.14
C THR A 141 5.77 19.81 -25.99
N ALA A 142 5.25 19.75 -24.78
CA ALA A 142 6.01 19.95 -23.56
C ALA A 142 5.89 18.71 -22.68
N THR A 143 7.03 18.24 -22.18
CA THR A 143 7.13 17.08 -21.31
C THR A 143 7.47 17.52 -19.90
N LEU A 144 6.81 16.91 -18.94
CA LEU A 144 6.97 17.24 -17.53
C LEU A 144 7.06 15.96 -16.74
N THR A 145 7.89 15.98 -15.72
CA THR A 145 8.13 14.82 -14.89
C THR A 145 8.08 15.22 -13.43
N ASP A 146 7.28 14.50 -12.66
CA ASP A 146 7.30 14.53 -11.21
C ASP A 146 7.84 13.21 -10.67
N THR A 147 8.48 13.24 -9.51
CA THR A 147 9.02 12.05 -8.88
C THR A 147 8.88 12.12 -7.37
N THR A 148 8.22 11.11 -6.82
CA THR A 148 8.06 10.93 -5.39
C THR A 148 8.71 9.61 -4.95
N THR A 149 8.84 9.41 -3.63
CA THR A 149 9.43 8.19 -3.09
C THR A 149 8.61 7.71 -1.91
N THR A 150 8.17 6.46 -2.01
CA THR A 150 7.45 5.72 -0.97
C THR A 150 8.35 4.61 -0.44
N ARG A 151 8.27 4.34 0.87
CA ARG A 151 9.11 3.35 1.55
C ARG A 151 8.27 2.52 2.50
N THR A 152 8.59 1.24 2.63
CA THR A 152 8.09 0.38 3.70
C THR A 152 9.24 -0.09 4.59
N SER A 153 8.91 -0.83 5.64
CA SER A 153 9.89 -1.43 6.55
C SER A 153 9.32 -2.73 7.12
N ILE A 154 8.93 -3.64 6.23
CA ILE A 154 8.27 -4.92 6.50
C ILE A 154 9.18 -5.79 7.35
N THR A 155 10.41 -6.04 6.89
CA THR A 155 11.38 -6.88 7.63
C THR A 155 11.80 -6.25 8.95
N ASP A 156 11.91 -4.92 9.01
CA ASP A 156 12.25 -4.24 10.26
C ASP A 156 11.14 -4.37 11.30
N ARG A 157 9.87 -4.34 10.88
CA ARG A 157 8.73 -4.55 11.77
C ARG A 157 8.72 -5.99 12.30
N LEU A 158 9.08 -6.97 11.48
CA LEU A 158 9.23 -8.38 11.87
C LEU A 158 10.34 -8.62 12.90
N ASN A 159 11.31 -7.71 13.04
CA ASN A 159 12.37 -7.82 14.04
C ASN A 159 11.82 -7.61 15.46
N SER A 160 12.14 -8.52 16.37
CA SER A 160 11.75 -8.39 17.78
C SER A 160 12.81 -8.98 18.70
N SER A 161 13.01 -8.37 19.86
CA SER A 161 13.82 -8.91 20.97
C SER A 161 13.00 -9.10 22.25
N ALA A 162 11.67 -9.02 22.15
CA ALA A 162 10.77 -9.28 23.27
C ALA A 162 10.56 -10.80 23.41
N PRO A 163 10.81 -11.39 24.59
CA PRO A 163 10.54 -12.80 24.85
C PRO A 163 9.06 -13.14 24.66
N ARG A 164 8.76 -14.20 23.92
CA ARG A 164 7.38 -14.68 23.70
C ARG A 164 7.28 -16.18 23.99
N PRO A 165 6.48 -16.58 25.00
CA PRO A 165 6.31 -17.99 25.33
C PRO A 165 5.49 -18.72 24.26
N ILE A 166 5.79 -20.00 24.04
CA ILE A 166 5.01 -20.94 23.24
C ILE A 166 4.46 -21.98 24.22
N ASN A 167 3.14 -22.04 24.31
CA ASN A 167 2.43 -23.01 25.14
C ASN A 167 1.78 -24.05 24.22
N ALA A 168 1.81 -25.31 24.63
CA ALA A 168 1.28 -26.41 23.83
C ALA A 168 0.53 -27.44 24.68
N SER A 169 0.58 -27.33 26.01
CA SER A 169 -0.09 -28.22 26.95
C SER A 169 0.15 -29.70 26.64
N LEU A 170 1.40 -30.02 26.31
CA LEU A 170 1.81 -31.38 25.94
C LEU A 170 1.87 -32.27 27.19
N PRO A 171 1.51 -33.56 27.07
CA PRO A 171 1.64 -34.50 28.18
C PRO A 171 3.09 -34.57 28.68
N LEU A 172 3.27 -34.52 30.00
CA LEU A 172 4.57 -34.66 30.68
C LEU A 172 5.58 -33.52 30.39
N VAL A 173 5.16 -32.44 29.71
CA VAL A 173 5.98 -31.26 29.44
C VAL A 173 5.29 -30.02 29.98
N SER A 174 5.95 -29.30 30.88
CA SER A 174 5.42 -28.05 31.43
C SER A 174 5.49 -26.91 30.40
N ASP A 175 4.41 -26.14 30.31
CA ASP A 175 4.39 -24.89 29.57
C ASP A 175 5.17 -23.76 30.32
N PRO A 176 5.78 -22.81 29.60
CA PRO A 176 5.93 -22.78 28.14
C PRO A 176 6.94 -23.83 27.66
N ILE A 177 6.62 -24.54 26.58
CA ILE A 177 7.53 -25.55 26.03
C ILE A 177 8.76 -24.93 25.35
N LEU A 178 8.62 -23.71 24.83
CA LEU A 178 9.68 -22.94 24.19
C LEU A 178 9.44 -21.45 24.46
N VAL A 179 10.51 -20.67 24.47
CA VAL A 179 10.46 -19.21 24.52
C VAL A 179 11.22 -18.65 23.32
N VAL A 180 10.55 -17.83 22.53
CA VAL A 180 11.14 -17.08 21.43
C VAL A 180 11.81 -15.84 22.02
N GLU A 181 13.13 -15.79 22.03
CA GLU A 181 13.87 -14.66 22.64
C GLU A 181 14.08 -13.51 21.66
N ARG A 182 14.36 -13.86 20.40
CA ARG A 182 14.68 -12.88 19.36
C ARG A 182 14.23 -13.41 18.01
N THR A 183 13.67 -12.52 17.21
CA THR A 183 13.33 -12.75 15.81
C THR A 183 14.04 -11.70 14.96
N ARG A 184 14.68 -12.16 13.88
CA ARG A 184 15.21 -11.30 12.83
C ARG A 184 14.62 -11.71 11.50
N ALA A 185 14.26 -10.74 10.68
CA ALA A 185 13.77 -10.97 9.33
C ALA A 185 14.60 -10.20 8.30
N SER A 186 14.75 -10.78 7.13
CA SER A 186 15.37 -10.17 5.96
C SER A 186 14.76 -10.76 4.69
N TRP A 187 14.81 -10.00 3.60
CA TRP A 187 14.52 -10.56 2.28
C TRP A 187 15.69 -11.43 1.82
N GLY A 188 15.36 -12.55 1.17
CA GLY A 188 16.33 -13.42 0.50
C GLY A 188 16.52 -13.02 -0.97
N ASP A 189 16.92 -13.98 -1.80
CA ASP A 189 17.15 -13.79 -3.24
C ASP A 189 15.82 -13.69 -4.00
N VAL A 190 15.31 -12.47 -4.16
CA VAL A 190 14.04 -12.19 -4.85
C VAL A 190 14.15 -12.52 -6.34
N THR A 191 13.18 -13.28 -6.85
CA THR A 191 13.02 -13.64 -8.27
C THR A 191 11.71 -13.07 -8.84
N THR A 192 11.43 -13.32 -10.11
CA THR A 192 10.13 -12.98 -10.73
C THR A 192 9.00 -13.84 -10.20
N GLU A 193 9.28 -15.06 -9.76
CA GLU A 193 8.29 -16.03 -9.29
C GLU A 193 8.07 -15.96 -7.78
N THR A 194 9.13 -15.74 -7.01
CA THR A 194 9.11 -15.78 -5.55
C THR A 194 9.82 -14.60 -4.91
N THR A 195 9.28 -14.16 -3.77
CA THR A 195 9.94 -13.22 -2.86
C THR A 195 10.20 -13.94 -1.52
N PRO A 196 11.42 -14.50 -1.31
CA PRO A 196 11.75 -15.20 -0.08
C PRO A 196 11.88 -14.24 1.10
N LEU A 197 11.24 -14.58 2.21
CA LEU A 197 11.37 -13.92 3.51
C LEU A 197 12.12 -14.88 4.46
N GLU A 198 13.37 -14.53 4.77
CA GLU A 198 14.19 -15.25 5.73
C GLU A 198 13.88 -14.78 7.16
N ILE A 199 13.49 -15.72 8.02
CA ILE A 199 13.21 -15.50 9.43
C ILE A 199 14.19 -16.34 10.26
N ARG A 200 14.96 -15.68 11.12
CA ARG A 200 15.88 -16.32 12.05
C ARG A 200 15.44 -16.04 13.47
N THR A 201 15.18 -17.08 14.22
CA THR A 201 14.69 -16.98 15.59
C THR A 201 15.58 -17.73 16.57
N ARG A 202 15.77 -17.17 17.77
CA ARG A 202 16.45 -17.84 18.88
C ARG A 202 15.40 -18.39 19.82
N LEU A 203 15.40 -19.70 19.99
CA LEU A 203 14.50 -20.44 20.86
C LEU A 203 15.26 -20.84 22.13
N ALA A 204 14.62 -20.66 23.27
CA ALA A 204 15.06 -21.21 24.54
C ALA A 204 14.09 -22.32 24.97
N ASN A 205 14.61 -23.45 25.43
CA ASN A 205 13.83 -24.55 25.96
C ASN A 205 13.95 -24.54 27.49
N PRO A 206 12.92 -24.06 28.23
CA PRO A 206 12.95 -24.03 29.68
C PRO A 206 12.68 -25.40 30.33
N THR A 207 12.34 -26.41 29.52
CA THR A 207 11.98 -27.75 30.01
C THR A 207 13.23 -28.59 30.30
N SER A 208 13.06 -29.65 31.09
CA SER A 208 14.13 -30.60 31.44
C SER A 208 14.37 -31.68 30.39
N ILE A 209 13.67 -31.63 29.25
CA ILE A 209 13.80 -32.59 28.16
C ILE A 209 14.15 -31.88 26.85
N PRO A 210 14.96 -32.48 25.96
CA PRO A 210 15.23 -31.90 24.66
C PRO A 210 13.98 -31.95 23.77
N LEU A 211 13.75 -30.90 22.99
CA LEU A 211 12.62 -30.82 22.05
C LEU A 211 13.14 -30.82 20.62
N SER A 212 12.76 -31.82 19.83
CA SER A 212 13.19 -31.95 18.44
C SER A 212 12.10 -31.48 17.48
N ILE A 213 12.36 -30.40 16.75
CA ILE A 213 11.52 -29.90 15.67
C ILE A 213 11.91 -30.67 14.41
N THR A 214 11.02 -31.51 13.91
CA THR A 214 11.27 -32.37 12.74
C THR A 214 10.73 -31.80 11.43
N ARG A 215 9.76 -30.89 11.53
CA ARG A 215 9.13 -30.20 10.41
C ARG A 215 8.61 -28.85 10.89
N LEU A 216 8.73 -27.83 10.07
CA LEU A 216 8.14 -26.52 10.32
C LEU A 216 7.32 -26.11 9.10
N ASP A 217 6.00 -26.11 9.26
CA ASP A 217 5.07 -25.67 8.24
C ASP A 217 4.79 -24.17 8.42
N TYR A 218 4.58 -23.45 7.32
CA TYR A 218 4.33 -22.02 7.33
C TYR A 218 3.15 -21.62 6.45
N THR A 219 2.53 -20.49 6.76
CA THR A 219 1.55 -19.82 5.90
C THR A 219 1.71 -18.30 6.02
N VAL A 220 1.82 -17.64 4.87
CA VAL A 220 1.89 -16.19 4.72
C VAL A 220 0.57 -15.70 4.11
N THR A 221 -0.05 -14.74 4.78
CA THR A 221 -1.27 -14.10 4.30
C THR A 221 -1.10 -12.59 4.26
N MET A 222 -1.67 -11.96 3.25
CA MET A 222 -1.75 -10.51 3.11
C MET A 222 -3.22 -10.15 2.89
N ASN A 223 -3.82 -9.43 3.84
CA ASN A 223 -5.26 -9.14 3.86
C ASN A 223 -6.15 -10.41 3.80
N GLY A 224 -5.67 -11.52 4.37
CA GLY A 224 -6.39 -12.80 4.34
C GLY A 224 -6.20 -13.62 3.06
N ILE A 225 -5.54 -13.08 2.04
CA ILE A 225 -5.14 -13.83 0.84
C ILE A 225 -3.87 -14.61 1.15
N THR A 226 -3.90 -15.94 0.97
CA THR A 226 -2.71 -16.79 1.10
C THR A 226 -1.77 -16.57 -0.08
N VAL A 227 -0.70 -15.82 0.16
CA VAL A 227 0.34 -15.53 -0.83
C VAL A 227 1.50 -16.51 -0.75
N GLY A 228 1.60 -17.29 0.33
CA GLY A 228 2.66 -18.28 0.52
C GLY A 228 2.26 -19.35 1.52
N ASN A 229 2.64 -20.60 1.27
CA ASN A 229 2.51 -21.70 2.24
C ASN A 229 3.43 -22.85 1.86
N GLY A 230 3.92 -23.59 2.85
CA GLY A 230 4.80 -24.73 2.60
C GLY A 230 5.42 -25.27 3.87
N THR A 231 6.48 -26.04 3.69
CA THR A 231 7.35 -26.53 4.76
C THR A 231 8.71 -25.88 4.58
N THR A 232 9.34 -25.50 5.69
CA THR A 232 10.63 -24.83 5.73
C THR A 232 11.48 -25.36 6.87
N GLY A 233 12.77 -25.01 6.85
CA GLY A 233 13.68 -25.22 7.97
C GLY A 233 14.21 -26.65 8.01
N GLU A 234 15.37 -26.78 8.64
CA GLU A 234 15.98 -28.08 8.88
C GLU A 234 15.50 -28.65 10.20
N ALA A 235 15.50 -29.98 10.30
CA ALA A 235 15.25 -30.64 11.57
C ALA A 235 16.30 -30.19 12.59
N THR A 236 15.85 -29.77 13.77
CA THR A 236 16.73 -29.24 14.81
C THR A 236 16.23 -29.64 16.19
N THR A 237 17.15 -29.74 17.15
CA THR A 237 16.84 -30.09 18.53
C THR A 237 17.25 -28.96 19.44
N VAL A 238 16.30 -28.43 20.21
CA VAL A 238 16.56 -27.45 21.26
C VAL A 238 16.91 -28.21 22.55
N PRO A 239 18.16 -28.12 23.07
CA PRO A 239 18.58 -28.89 24.24
C PRO A 239 17.74 -28.56 25.48
N ALA A 240 17.63 -29.50 26.42
CA ALA A 240 17.00 -29.26 27.72
C ALA A 240 17.68 -28.10 28.47
N GLY A 241 16.91 -27.13 28.96
CA GLY A 241 17.44 -25.91 29.60
C GLY A 241 18.32 -25.04 28.68
N GLY A 242 18.38 -25.34 27.39
CA GLY A 242 19.31 -24.76 26.43
C GLY A 242 18.65 -23.82 25.43
N GLN A 243 19.43 -23.39 24.45
CA GLN A 243 18.99 -22.52 23.37
C GLN A 243 19.42 -23.09 22.02
N GLU A 244 18.64 -22.79 20.98
CA GLU A 244 18.96 -23.16 19.61
C GLU A 244 18.45 -22.10 18.62
N SER A 245 19.10 -22.00 17.45
CA SER A 245 18.67 -21.08 16.40
C SER A 245 17.87 -21.81 15.33
N LEU A 246 16.64 -21.38 15.10
CA LEU A 246 15.78 -21.89 14.05
C LEU A 246 15.78 -20.91 12.87
N ARG A 247 16.01 -21.43 11.67
CA ARG A 247 15.93 -20.68 10.41
C ARG A 247 14.72 -21.15 9.64
N ALA A 248 13.91 -20.21 9.19
CA ALA A 248 12.77 -20.43 8.32
C ALA A 248 12.90 -19.52 7.08
N GLU A 249 12.65 -20.07 5.92
CA GLU A 249 12.59 -19.39 4.64
C GLU A 249 11.17 -19.58 4.12
N THR A 250 10.42 -18.48 4.05
CA THR A 250 9.04 -18.51 3.59
C THR A 250 8.94 -17.81 2.26
N ASP A 251 8.30 -18.42 1.28
CA ASP A 251 8.15 -17.83 -0.04
C ASP A 251 6.80 -17.15 -0.20
N ILE A 252 6.83 -15.88 -0.59
CA ILE A 252 5.68 -15.21 -1.19
C ILE A 252 5.70 -15.56 -2.68
N ARG A 253 4.61 -16.13 -3.20
CA ARG A 253 4.42 -16.42 -4.62
C ARG A 253 3.93 -15.16 -5.32
N ASN A 254 4.74 -14.62 -6.22
CA ASN A 254 4.49 -13.31 -6.82
C ASN A 254 3.23 -13.31 -7.71
N GLU A 255 2.87 -14.47 -8.28
CA GLU A 255 1.62 -14.68 -9.03
C GLU A 255 0.34 -14.46 -8.20
N ARG A 256 0.45 -14.36 -6.87
CA ARG A 256 -0.67 -14.08 -5.96
C ARG A 256 -0.78 -12.61 -5.56
N LEU A 257 0.14 -11.76 -6.03
CA LEU A 257 0.23 -10.37 -5.58
C LEU A 257 -0.76 -9.45 -6.28
N ASP A 258 -1.26 -9.82 -7.46
CA ASP A 258 -2.35 -9.12 -8.14
C ASP A 258 -3.68 -9.24 -7.36
N ASP A 259 -3.99 -10.44 -6.85
CA ASP A 259 -5.13 -10.68 -5.95
C ASP A 259 -5.00 -9.87 -4.64
N TRP A 260 -3.79 -9.89 -4.05
CA TRP A 260 -3.50 -9.08 -2.86
C TRP A 260 -3.67 -7.59 -3.14
N TRP A 261 -3.20 -7.09 -4.28
CA TRP A 261 -3.24 -5.67 -4.64
C TRP A 261 -4.64 -5.09 -4.61
N VAL A 262 -5.63 -5.82 -5.13
CA VAL A 262 -7.04 -5.41 -5.09
C VAL A 262 -7.47 -5.13 -3.65
N THR A 263 -7.18 -6.05 -2.73
CA THR A 263 -7.54 -5.89 -1.32
C THR A 263 -6.74 -4.78 -0.64
N HIS A 264 -5.47 -4.58 -1.02
CA HIS A 264 -4.62 -3.51 -0.51
C HIS A 264 -5.22 -2.14 -0.86
N VAL A 265 -5.57 -1.95 -2.12
CA VAL A 265 -6.16 -0.71 -2.64
C VAL A 265 -7.54 -0.45 -2.02
N GLN A 266 -8.42 -1.46 -1.97
CA GLN A 266 -9.75 -1.32 -1.36
C GLN A 266 -9.71 -0.92 0.12
N ARG A 267 -8.64 -1.32 0.83
CA ARG A 267 -8.43 -0.99 2.25
C ARG A 267 -7.64 0.31 2.44
N GLY A 268 -7.58 1.17 1.41
CA GLY A 268 -6.91 2.46 1.49
C GLY A 268 -5.39 2.34 1.44
N GLN A 269 -4.87 1.43 0.62
CA GLN A 269 -3.44 1.10 0.54
C GLN A 269 -2.87 0.57 1.87
N ARG A 270 -3.65 -0.29 2.53
CA ARG A 270 -3.32 -0.92 3.80
C ARG A 270 -3.31 -2.44 3.67
N THR A 271 -2.26 -3.07 4.17
CA THR A 271 -2.11 -4.52 4.21
C THR A 271 -1.90 -5.01 5.63
N ASP A 272 -2.71 -5.96 6.06
CA ASP A 272 -2.41 -6.78 7.23
C ASP A 272 -1.61 -8.00 6.76
N LEU A 273 -0.31 -8.01 7.03
CA LEU A 273 0.59 -9.14 6.78
C LEU A 273 0.59 -10.05 8.01
N ARG A 274 0.32 -11.34 7.81
CA ARG A 274 0.47 -12.37 8.84
C ARG A 274 1.33 -13.52 8.34
N VAL A 275 2.34 -13.89 9.13
CA VAL A 275 3.16 -15.10 8.94
C VAL A 275 2.88 -16.02 10.12
N SER A 276 2.47 -17.24 9.84
CA SER A 276 2.13 -18.25 10.86
C SER A 276 2.97 -19.51 10.69
N PHE A 277 3.31 -20.14 11.81
CA PHE A 277 4.17 -21.32 11.84
C PHE A 277 3.56 -22.45 12.66
N THR A 278 3.69 -23.69 12.19
CA THR A 278 3.32 -24.90 12.92
C THR A 278 4.49 -25.87 12.91
N ALA A 279 5.01 -26.21 14.09
CA ALA A 279 6.04 -27.23 14.22
C ALA A 279 5.44 -28.63 14.38
N VAL A 280 6.15 -29.63 13.87
CA VAL A 280 5.98 -31.03 14.28
C VAL A 280 7.13 -31.41 15.19
N LEU A 281 6.81 -31.57 16.47
CA LEU A 281 7.76 -31.97 17.50
C LEU A 281 7.81 -33.48 17.60
N SER A 282 9.00 -34.04 17.78
CA SER A 282 9.19 -35.42 18.23
C SER A 282 9.40 -35.40 19.75
N LEU A 283 8.56 -36.14 20.46
CA LEU A 283 8.60 -36.29 21.91
C LEU A 283 9.35 -37.57 22.31
N PRO A 284 9.81 -37.67 23.58
CA PRO A 284 10.30 -38.93 24.13
C PRO A 284 9.27 -40.05 23.94
N GLY A 285 9.72 -41.25 23.59
CA GLY A 285 8.83 -42.38 23.30
C GLY A 285 8.38 -42.50 21.84
N GLY A 286 8.78 -41.57 20.96
CA GLY A 286 8.52 -41.65 19.52
C GLY A 286 7.19 -41.04 19.08
N GLU A 287 6.43 -40.46 20.00
CA GLU A 287 5.21 -39.70 19.69
C GLU A 287 5.54 -38.38 18.99
N THR A 288 4.62 -37.89 18.15
CA THR A 288 4.75 -36.60 17.49
C THR A 288 3.60 -35.67 17.85
N ALA A 289 3.90 -34.40 18.09
CA ALA A 289 2.88 -33.37 18.36
C ALA A 289 2.97 -32.24 17.33
N ARG A 290 1.81 -31.81 16.81
CA ARG A 290 1.71 -30.60 15.98
C ARG A 290 1.43 -29.42 16.89
N VAL A 291 2.32 -28.44 16.90
CA VAL A 291 2.26 -27.29 17.80
C VAL A 291 2.26 -26.00 16.99
N PRO A 292 1.19 -25.20 17.05
CA PRO A 292 1.21 -23.81 16.58
C PRO A 292 2.30 -23.04 17.34
N LEU A 293 3.17 -22.37 16.61
CA LEU A 293 4.21 -21.54 17.21
C LEU A 293 3.70 -20.12 17.33
N ASP A 294 2.66 -19.90 18.15
CA ASP A 294 2.00 -18.59 18.28
C ASP A 294 2.97 -17.48 18.76
N GLY A 295 4.06 -17.87 19.44
CA GLY A 295 5.16 -16.95 19.79
C GLY A 295 6.03 -16.53 18.60
N LEU A 296 6.01 -17.26 17.48
CA LEU A 296 6.62 -16.90 16.20
C LEU A 296 5.64 -16.27 15.23
N ASP A 297 4.34 -16.52 15.41
CA ASP A 297 3.30 -15.88 14.63
C ASP A 297 3.48 -14.36 14.69
N TYR A 298 3.51 -13.76 13.50
CA TYR A 298 3.73 -12.36 13.36
C TYR A 298 2.57 -11.74 12.59
N ALA A 299 2.09 -10.60 13.08
CA ALA A 299 1.08 -9.80 12.42
C ALA A 299 1.52 -8.34 12.43
N THR A 300 1.49 -7.69 11.27
CA THR A 300 1.74 -6.24 11.17
C THR A 300 0.87 -5.62 10.11
N THR A 301 0.69 -4.31 10.24
CA THR A 301 0.07 -3.51 9.20
C THR A 301 1.15 -2.73 8.43
N ILE A 302 1.09 -2.85 7.12
CA ILE A 302 1.86 -2.08 6.15
C ILE A 302 0.91 -1.07 5.52
N ASP A 303 1.19 0.22 5.70
CA ASP A 303 0.49 1.31 5.04
C ASP A 303 1.39 1.87 3.94
N THR A 304 0.84 2.07 2.74
CA THR A 304 1.54 2.71 1.63
C THR A 304 0.74 3.88 1.07
N ASP A 305 1.43 4.72 0.31
CA ASP A 305 0.86 5.85 -0.42
C ASP A 305 1.61 5.91 -1.76
N VAL A 306 1.41 4.85 -2.55
CA VAL A 306 2.04 4.68 -3.87
C VAL A 306 1.12 5.25 -4.94
N LEU A 307 -0.19 5.13 -4.73
CA LEU A 307 -1.23 5.80 -5.49
C LEU A 307 -1.69 7.03 -4.72
N ALA A 308 -1.80 8.18 -5.36
CA ALA A 308 -2.33 9.36 -4.70
C ALA A 308 -3.75 9.08 -4.17
N ASN A 309 -3.97 9.27 -2.86
CA ASN A 309 -5.27 9.08 -2.23
C ASN A 309 -5.52 10.12 -1.13
N ASP A 310 -6.20 11.22 -1.49
CA ASP A 310 -6.65 12.20 -0.51
C ASP A 310 -7.95 11.70 0.14
N SER A 311 -7.79 11.00 1.26
CA SER A 311 -8.89 10.36 2.00
C SER A 311 -9.85 11.36 2.70
N THR A 312 -9.66 12.66 2.52
CA THR A 312 -10.53 13.70 3.09
C THR A 312 -11.93 13.76 2.47
N ALA A 313 -12.15 13.19 1.28
CA ALA A 313 -13.47 13.17 0.64
C ALA A 313 -14.44 12.11 1.17
N GLN A 314 -13.97 10.96 1.67
CA GLN A 314 -14.89 9.91 2.19
C GLN A 314 -15.65 10.36 3.44
N ALA A 315 -15.08 11.27 4.23
CA ALA A 315 -15.74 11.83 5.41
C ALA A 315 -16.83 12.87 5.09
N ARG A 316 -16.85 13.44 3.87
CA ARG A 316 -17.80 14.51 3.51
C ARG A 316 -19.07 14.00 2.83
N LEU A 317 -19.05 12.80 2.26
CA LEU A 317 -20.23 12.19 1.60
C LEU A 317 -21.08 11.32 2.53
N GLY A 318 -20.61 11.02 3.76
CA GLY A 318 -21.38 10.29 4.78
C GLY A 318 -22.20 11.17 5.74
N GLY A 319 -22.14 12.49 5.57
CA GLY A 319 -22.77 13.48 6.45
C GLY A 319 -23.86 14.29 5.76
N LEU A 320 -24.83 13.64 5.11
CA LEU A 320 -26.10 14.29 4.77
C LEU A 320 -27.04 14.16 5.98
N PRO A 321 -27.51 15.26 6.59
CA PRO A 321 -28.49 15.17 7.66
C PRO A 321 -29.82 14.70 7.06
N THR A 322 -30.29 13.53 7.51
CA THR A 322 -31.67 13.10 7.28
C THR A 322 -32.59 14.00 8.12
N ASN A 323 -33.23 14.97 7.49
CA ASN A 323 -34.36 15.68 8.07
C ASN A 323 -35.50 14.68 8.26
N HIS A 324 -35.67 14.16 9.48
CA HIS A 324 -36.92 13.58 9.92
C HIS A 324 -37.76 14.69 10.55
N GLU A 325 -38.75 15.16 9.80
CA GLU A 325 -39.92 15.83 10.36
C GLU A 325 -40.69 14.81 11.20
N ASP A 326 -40.73 15.01 12.52
CA ASP A 326 -41.78 14.46 13.37
C ASP A 326 -42.69 15.59 13.84
N LYS A 327 -43.89 15.64 13.26
CA LYS A 327 -45.04 16.40 13.76
C LYS A 327 -45.99 15.46 14.51
N HIS A 328 -46.59 16.04 15.56
CA HIS A 328 -47.68 15.55 16.42
C HIS A 328 -47.27 14.63 17.58
N ALA A 329 -47.84 14.75 18.79
CA ALA A 329 -48.57 15.78 19.53
C ALA A 329 -48.74 15.19 20.94
N SER A 330 -48.68 15.99 22.01
CA SER A 330 -49.80 16.16 22.97
C SER A 330 -49.38 16.93 24.22
N ALA A 331 -50.37 17.63 24.74
CA ALA A 331 -50.33 18.62 25.81
C ALA A 331 -50.25 18.03 27.22
N THR A 332 -49.66 18.80 28.14
CA THR A 332 -50.19 19.20 29.47
C THR A 332 -49.09 20.03 30.15
N GLY A 333 -49.26 21.33 30.39
CA GLY A 333 -50.00 21.88 31.52
C GLY A 333 -49.13 21.83 32.78
N THR A 334 -48.60 22.96 33.25
CA THR A 334 -48.92 23.62 34.55
C THR A 334 -47.94 24.77 34.80
N ASN A 335 -48.50 25.95 35.12
CA ASN A 335 -47.82 27.07 35.77
C ASN A 335 -47.43 26.67 37.21
N PRO A 336 -46.36 27.24 37.80
CA PRO A 336 -46.65 28.33 38.75
C PRO A 336 -45.60 29.44 38.73
N GLY A 337 -46.08 30.66 39.03
CA GLY A 337 -45.22 31.82 39.23
C GLY A 337 -44.38 31.75 40.50
N ARG A 338 -43.20 32.35 40.43
CA ARG A 338 -42.81 33.50 41.25
C ARG A 338 -41.59 34.15 40.64
#